data_AF-A0A2E1L4N7-F1
#
_entry.id   AF-A0A2E1L4N7-F1
#
_cell.length_a   1.000
_cell.length_b   1.000
_cell.length_c   1.000
_cell.angle_alpha   90.00
_cell.angle_beta   90.00
_cell.angle_gamma   90.00
#
_symmetry.space_group_name_H-M   'P 1'
#
loop_
_entity.id
_entity.type
_entity.pdbx_description
1 polymer ?
#
loop_
_entity_poly.entity_id
_entity_poly.type
_entity_poly.pdbx_seq_one_letter_code
_entity_poly.pdbx_strand_id
1 'polypeptide(L)'
;KRAIYIGIENGYPVGNDLSNIDLFFERGVRYITLVHSSNNDLADSATDPNGSEHGGLSDFGSEVVKEMNRLGIMVDVSHGNDSLFYDAISLSKAPIIASHSNARAITNHDRNMSDEMLKLIARNGGVVQLTMLADYLREVPPNVERDSAIAALRANMKQFDEMTQEEQRSARNAYQELNIKYPTPAATVEHVADHIDHIIKVAGIDHVGIGCDFDGGGGIEGVFDASEVMNITIELVKRGYNENQIEKIWGGNLIRVFKEVQAVAKKIQAQNI
;
A
#
# COMPACT_ATOMS: atom_id res chain seq x y z
N LYS A 1 20.93 16.93 -3.62
CA LYS A 1 21.07 15.46 -3.37
C LYS A 1 19.66 14.86 -3.30
N ARG A 2 19.46 13.59 -3.64
CA ARG A 2 18.19 12.87 -3.41
C ARG A 2 18.25 12.16 -2.06
N ALA A 3 17.12 12.07 -1.36
CA ALA A 3 16.99 11.26 -0.15
C ALA A 3 16.39 9.90 -0.52
N ILE A 4 17.00 8.81 -0.07
CA ILE A 4 16.54 7.44 -0.31
C ILE A 4 16.27 6.83 1.06
N TYR A 5 15.07 6.29 1.24
CA TYR A 5 14.68 5.51 2.40
C TYR A 5 14.41 4.08 1.96
N ILE A 6 14.71 3.10 2.82
CA ILE A 6 14.56 1.69 2.51
C ILE A 6 13.28 1.20 3.20
N GLY A 7 12.40 0.56 2.44
CA GLY A 7 11.26 -0.19 2.93
C GLY A 7 11.42 -1.67 2.61
N ILE A 8 10.80 -2.52 3.42
CA ILE A 8 10.56 -3.92 3.06
C ILE A 8 9.07 -4.06 2.80
N GLU A 9 8.71 -4.53 1.61
CA GLU A 9 7.36 -4.91 1.28
C GLU A 9 7.26 -6.43 1.36
N ASN A 10 6.32 -6.93 2.18
CA ASN A 10 6.23 -8.30 2.71
C ASN A 10 7.15 -8.56 3.91
N GLY A 11 6.54 -8.77 5.09
CA GLY A 11 7.25 -9.15 6.32
C GLY A 11 7.75 -10.60 6.34
N TYR A 12 7.43 -11.42 5.34
CA TYR A 12 7.88 -12.81 5.22
C TYR A 12 9.39 -13.04 5.50
N PRO A 13 10.33 -12.19 5.04
CA PRO A 13 11.76 -12.38 5.32
C PRO A 13 12.17 -12.25 6.80
N VAL A 14 11.27 -11.77 7.69
CA VAL A 14 11.49 -11.81 9.14
C VAL A 14 11.57 -13.27 9.62
N GLY A 15 10.90 -14.20 8.93
CA GLY A 15 10.80 -15.60 9.35
C GLY A 15 10.21 -15.69 10.74
N ASN A 16 10.79 -16.54 11.58
CA ASN A 16 10.37 -16.74 12.98
C ASN A 16 11.39 -16.18 13.99
N ASP A 17 12.22 -15.22 13.56
CA ASP A 17 13.29 -14.64 14.38
C ASP A 17 13.12 -13.13 14.47
N LEU A 18 12.70 -12.65 15.65
CA LEU A 18 12.45 -11.24 15.92
C LEU A 18 13.72 -10.39 15.75
N SER A 19 14.92 -10.97 15.92
CA SER A 19 16.19 -10.25 15.75
C SER A 19 16.44 -9.79 14.31
N ASN A 20 15.71 -10.35 13.33
CA ASN A 20 15.73 -9.86 11.96
C ASN A 20 15.19 -8.42 11.84
N ILE A 21 14.31 -7.98 12.75
CA ILE A 21 13.84 -6.59 12.76
C ILE A 21 14.99 -5.62 13.08
N ASP A 22 15.80 -5.92 14.11
CA ASP A 22 17.03 -5.17 14.41
C ASP A 22 18.00 -5.20 13.22
N LEU A 23 18.25 -6.38 12.65
CA LEU A 23 19.12 -6.53 11.47
C LEU A 23 18.69 -5.63 10.31
N PHE A 24 17.40 -5.63 9.96
CA PHE A 24 16.87 -4.79 8.89
C PHE A 24 16.96 -3.30 9.23
N PHE A 25 16.68 -2.92 10.48
CA PHE A 25 16.82 -1.54 10.94
C PHE A 25 18.26 -1.03 10.79
N GLU A 26 19.25 -1.84 11.20
CA GLU A 26 20.68 -1.55 11.07
C GLU A 26 21.13 -1.43 9.62
N ARG A 27 20.48 -2.13 8.70
CA ARG A 27 20.70 -2.03 7.25
C ARG A 27 19.98 -0.84 6.60
N GLY A 28 19.22 -0.06 7.38
CA GLY A 28 18.63 1.21 6.95
C GLY A 28 17.12 1.16 6.67
N VAL A 29 16.45 0.04 6.96
CA VAL A 29 15.00 -0.09 6.79
C VAL A 29 14.24 0.84 7.74
N ARG A 30 13.23 1.55 7.24
CA ARG A 30 12.42 2.53 7.99
C ARG A 30 10.93 2.30 7.92
N TYR A 31 10.46 1.39 7.07
CA TYR A 31 9.11 0.84 7.16
C TYR A 31 9.11 -0.63 6.72
N ILE A 32 8.15 -1.41 7.24
CA ILE A 32 7.92 -2.79 6.82
C ILE A 32 6.42 -2.96 6.60
N THR A 33 6.03 -3.40 5.41
CA THR A 33 4.68 -3.85 5.09
C THR A 33 4.51 -5.27 5.61
N LEU A 34 3.57 -5.48 6.53
CA LEU A 34 3.49 -6.73 7.31
C LEU A 34 3.23 -7.97 6.45
N VAL A 35 2.47 -7.80 5.37
CA VAL A 35 2.08 -8.86 4.44
C VAL A 35 2.09 -8.32 3.00
N HIS A 36 2.02 -9.20 2.01
CA HIS A 36 1.86 -8.83 0.59
C HIS A 36 0.62 -9.53 0.01
N SER A 37 0.70 -10.12 -1.17
CA SER A 37 -0.46 -10.72 -1.86
C SER A 37 -1.03 -12.00 -1.23
N SER A 38 -0.28 -12.66 -0.35
CA SER A 38 -0.67 -13.89 0.35
C SER A 38 -0.30 -13.79 1.82
N ASN A 39 -1.02 -14.53 2.67
CA ASN A 39 -0.77 -14.63 4.10
C ASN A 39 0.68 -15.06 4.36
N ASN A 40 1.21 -14.66 5.51
CA ASN A 40 2.48 -15.13 6.01
C ASN A 40 2.37 -15.38 7.54
N ASP A 41 3.46 -15.85 8.15
CA ASP A 41 3.50 -16.15 9.59
C ASP A 41 3.25 -14.92 10.49
N LEU A 42 3.26 -13.69 9.93
CA LEU A 42 2.99 -12.46 10.67
C LEU A 42 1.51 -12.08 10.62
N ALA A 43 0.86 -12.21 9.46
CA ALA A 43 -0.44 -11.61 9.24
C ALA A 43 -1.18 -12.07 7.97
N ASP A 44 -2.45 -11.69 7.89
CA ASP A 44 -3.33 -12.00 6.76
C ASP A 44 -3.39 -10.92 5.68
N SER A 45 -3.33 -11.36 4.42
CA SER A 45 -3.46 -10.51 3.23
C SER A 45 -4.92 -10.24 2.88
N ALA A 46 -5.19 -9.05 2.32
CA ALA A 46 -6.46 -8.70 1.71
C ALA A 46 -6.79 -9.53 0.47
N THR A 47 -5.79 -10.18 -0.15
CA THR A 47 -5.94 -10.84 -1.45
C THR A 47 -5.59 -12.32 -1.42
N ASP A 48 -5.40 -12.92 -0.24
CA ASP A 48 -5.11 -14.35 -0.19
C ASP A 48 -6.34 -15.16 -0.64
N PRO A 49 -6.22 -16.02 -1.67
CA PRO A 49 -7.34 -16.80 -2.17
C PRO A 49 -7.88 -17.82 -1.16
N ASN A 50 -7.09 -18.20 -0.14
CA ASN A 50 -7.50 -19.12 0.92
C ASN A 50 -8.21 -18.41 2.07
N GLY A 51 -8.35 -17.08 2.01
CA GLY A 51 -8.94 -16.28 3.06
C GLY A 51 -7.98 -16.06 4.25
N SER A 52 -8.55 -15.71 5.39
CA SER A 52 -7.82 -15.36 6.61
C SER A 52 -7.31 -16.60 7.34
N GLU A 53 -6.03 -16.58 7.75
CA GLU A 53 -5.38 -17.64 8.54
C GLU A 53 -5.36 -17.30 10.03
N HIS A 54 -4.96 -16.06 10.37
CA HIS A 54 -4.76 -15.61 11.76
C HIS A 54 -5.96 -14.83 12.31
N GLY A 55 -6.85 -14.37 11.44
CA GLY A 55 -7.89 -13.41 11.81
C GLY A 55 -7.37 -11.98 11.90
N GLY A 56 -6.24 -11.65 11.26
CA GLY A 56 -5.55 -10.35 11.37
C GLY A 56 -4.05 -10.51 11.56
N LEU A 57 -3.51 -10.06 12.69
CA LEU A 57 -2.14 -10.34 13.10
C LEU A 57 -2.04 -11.69 13.81
N SER A 58 -0.96 -12.43 13.56
CA SER A 58 -0.59 -13.56 14.42
C SER A 58 -0.02 -13.07 15.76
N ASP A 59 0.17 -13.99 16.72
CA ASP A 59 0.88 -13.70 17.97
C ASP A 59 2.30 -13.19 17.69
N PHE A 60 3.01 -13.80 16.74
CA PHE A 60 4.35 -13.37 16.36
C PHE A 60 4.35 -12.03 15.61
N GLY A 61 3.38 -11.81 14.71
CA GLY A 61 3.18 -10.52 14.05
C GLY A 61 2.94 -9.38 15.04
N SER A 62 2.24 -9.65 16.13
CA SER A 62 2.06 -8.69 17.23
C SER A 62 3.38 -8.32 17.92
N GLU A 63 4.27 -9.29 18.15
CA GLU A 63 5.62 -9.01 18.67
C GLU A 63 6.46 -8.20 17.67
N VAL A 64 6.37 -8.50 16.38
CA VAL A 64 7.01 -7.72 15.30
C VAL A 64 6.55 -6.26 15.33
N VAL A 65 5.26 -5.98 15.45
CA VAL A 65 4.73 -4.60 15.53
C VAL A 65 5.28 -3.85 16.75
N LYS A 66 5.35 -4.50 17.91
CA LYS A 66 5.93 -3.91 19.13
C LYS A 66 7.41 -3.58 18.92
N GLU A 67 8.14 -4.48 18.28
CA GLU A 67 9.57 -4.31 18.03
C GLU A 67 9.85 -3.19 17.01
N MET A 68 9.03 -3.10 15.96
CA MET A 68 9.05 -1.97 15.03
C MET A 68 8.83 -0.63 15.75
N ASN A 69 7.90 -0.57 16.70
CA ASN A 69 7.67 0.62 17.52
C ASN A 69 8.85 0.95 18.43
N ARG A 70 9.49 -0.06 19.03
CA ARG A 70 10.70 0.10 19.85
C ARG A 70 11.85 0.69 19.04
N LEU A 71 12.04 0.24 17.80
CA LEU A 71 13.13 0.66 16.92
C LEU A 71 12.85 1.96 16.16
N GLY A 72 11.58 2.31 15.97
CA GLY A 72 11.17 3.45 15.15
C GLY A 72 11.11 3.12 13.67
N ILE A 73 10.70 1.89 13.34
CA ILE A 73 10.28 1.47 12.02
C ILE A 73 8.76 1.75 11.89
N MET A 74 8.35 2.39 10.80
CA MET A 74 6.94 2.61 10.51
C MET A 74 6.25 1.28 10.18
N VAL A 75 5.12 1.03 10.84
CA VAL A 75 4.23 -0.11 10.54
C VAL A 75 3.42 0.25 9.31
N ASP A 76 3.60 -0.51 8.23
CA ASP A 76 2.83 -0.35 6.99
C ASP A 76 1.76 -1.44 6.87
N VAL A 77 0.52 -1.00 6.72
CA VAL A 77 -0.67 -1.86 6.63
C VAL A 77 -1.17 -2.07 5.20
N SER A 78 -0.49 -1.52 4.19
CA SER A 78 -0.80 -1.84 2.80
C SER A 78 -0.74 -3.37 2.59
N HIS A 79 -1.58 -3.90 1.71
CA HIS A 79 -1.82 -5.34 1.45
C HIS A 79 -2.54 -6.11 2.55
N GLY A 80 -2.55 -5.63 3.80
CA GLY A 80 -3.25 -6.28 4.89
C GLY A 80 -4.77 -6.32 4.69
N ASN A 81 -5.41 -7.39 5.15
CA ASN A 81 -6.86 -7.42 5.24
C ASN A 81 -7.37 -6.46 6.34
N ASP A 82 -8.70 -6.33 6.43
CA ASP A 82 -9.32 -5.42 7.38
C ASP A 82 -8.96 -5.73 8.84
N SER A 83 -8.91 -7.01 9.21
CA SER A 83 -8.57 -7.40 10.58
C SER A 83 -7.12 -7.05 10.94
N LEU A 84 -6.16 -7.28 10.04
CA LEU A 84 -4.76 -6.87 10.20
C LEU A 84 -4.68 -5.37 10.50
N PHE A 85 -5.40 -4.56 9.72
CA PHE A 85 -5.45 -3.12 9.94
C PHE A 85 -5.91 -2.78 11.36
N TYR A 86 -7.03 -3.36 11.82
CA TYR A 86 -7.61 -3.06 13.12
C TYR A 86 -6.70 -3.52 14.27
N ASP A 87 -6.04 -4.66 14.13
CA ASP A 87 -5.08 -5.15 15.11
C ASP A 87 -3.84 -4.25 15.17
N ALA A 88 -3.24 -3.94 14.01
CA ALA A 88 -2.04 -3.11 13.92
C ALA A 88 -2.27 -1.71 14.49
N ILE A 89 -3.40 -1.06 14.17
CA ILE A 89 -3.69 0.30 14.65
C ILE A 89 -4.06 0.35 16.13
N SER A 90 -4.65 -0.73 16.66
CA SER A 90 -4.95 -0.87 18.10
C SER A 90 -3.68 -1.13 18.91
N LEU A 91 -2.79 -1.97 18.37
CA LEU A 91 -1.56 -2.40 19.03
C LEU A 91 -0.48 -1.32 19.00
N SER A 92 -0.33 -0.62 17.87
CA SER A 92 0.80 0.29 17.68
C SER A 92 0.75 1.52 18.59
N LYS A 93 1.90 1.81 19.22
CA LYS A 93 2.14 3.00 20.04
C LYS A 93 2.58 4.21 19.22
N ALA A 94 2.93 4.01 17.95
CA ALA A 94 3.36 5.05 17.03
C ALA A 94 2.32 5.23 15.91
N PRO A 95 2.39 6.35 15.18
CA PRO A 95 1.64 6.49 13.94
C PRO A 95 1.98 5.38 12.94
N ILE A 96 0.97 4.76 12.32
CA ILE A 96 1.13 3.77 11.25
C ILE A 96 0.94 4.43 9.87
N ILE A 97 1.36 3.74 8.81
CA ILE A 97 1.17 4.20 7.43
C ILE A 97 0.40 3.16 6.61
N ALA A 98 -0.26 3.61 5.55
CA ALA A 98 -0.48 2.80 4.37
C ALA A 98 0.40 3.38 3.26
N SER A 99 1.48 2.71 2.87
CA SER A 99 2.45 3.22 1.91
C SER A 99 1.97 3.26 0.45
N HIS A 100 0.91 2.50 0.11
CA HIS A 100 0.27 2.49 -1.21
C HIS A 100 -1.13 1.87 -1.12
N SER A 101 -2.14 2.69 -0.78
CA SER A 101 -3.55 2.27 -0.69
C SER A 101 -4.51 3.44 -0.97
N ASN A 102 -5.71 3.15 -1.47
CA ASN A 102 -6.69 4.19 -1.84
C ASN A 102 -7.96 4.11 -0.98
N ALA A 103 -8.94 4.97 -1.28
CA ALA A 103 -10.24 4.98 -0.61
C ALA A 103 -11.26 3.99 -1.21
N ARG A 104 -11.78 3.07 -0.37
CA ARG A 104 -12.74 2.03 -0.78
C ARG A 104 -14.09 2.58 -1.18
N ALA A 105 -14.47 3.74 -0.64
CA ALA A 105 -15.72 4.42 -0.99
C ALA A 105 -15.73 4.99 -2.43
N ILE A 106 -14.56 5.20 -3.03
CA ILE A 106 -14.44 5.65 -4.43
C ILE A 106 -14.33 4.45 -5.36
N THR A 107 -13.50 3.47 -5.00
CA THR A 107 -13.36 2.21 -5.76
C THR A 107 -13.42 1.04 -4.78
N ASN A 108 -14.47 0.22 -4.91
CA ASN A 108 -14.71 -0.90 -4.00
C ASN A 108 -13.76 -2.07 -4.30
N HIS A 109 -12.60 -2.06 -3.64
CA HIS A 109 -11.55 -3.06 -3.78
C HIS A 109 -10.97 -3.39 -2.41
N ASP A 110 -10.65 -4.66 -2.15
CA ASP A 110 -10.17 -5.11 -0.82
C ASP A 110 -8.82 -4.48 -0.44
N ARG A 111 -8.00 -4.13 -1.44
CA ARG A 111 -6.76 -3.35 -1.26
C ARG A 111 -6.97 -1.88 -0.86
N ASN A 112 -8.19 -1.36 -0.96
CA ASN A 112 -8.51 0.01 -0.57
C ASN A 112 -9.05 0.06 0.86
N MET A 113 -8.90 1.20 1.52
CA MET A 113 -9.26 1.41 2.92
C MET A 113 -10.69 1.93 3.06
N SER A 114 -11.45 1.39 4.02
CA SER A 114 -12.78 1.93 4.35
C SER A 114 -12.70 3.29 5.03
N ASP A 115 -13.78 4.06 5.00
CA ASP A 115 -13.84 5.38 5.66
C ASP A 115 -13.56 5.30 7.18
N GLU A 116 -13.93 4.21 7.84
CA GLU A 116 -13.60 4.05 9.26
C GLU A 116 -12.10 3.86 9.47
N MET A 117 -11.43 3.10 8.60
CA MET A 117 -9.98 2.95 8.63
C MET A 117 -9.28 4.28 8.39
N LEU A 118 -9.75 5.08 7.43
CA LEU A 118 -9.22 6.42 7.16
C LEU A 118 -9.34 7.34 8.40
N LYS A 119 -10.49 7.31 9.10
CA LYS A 119 -10.66 8.06 10.36
C LYS A 119 -9.75 7.56 11.47
N LEU A 120 -9.54 6.25 11.57
CA LEU A 120 -8.65 5.67 12.58
C LEU A 120 -7.19 6.03 12.31
N ILE A 121 -6.74 6.03 11.05
CA ILE A 121 -5.42 6.55 10.65
C ILE A 121 -5.26 8.00 11.11
N ALA A 122 -6.27 8.84 10.88
CA ALA A 122 -6.24 10.23 11.33
C ALA A 122 -6.09 10.35 12.85
N ARG A 123 -6.89 9.60 13.62
CA ARG A 123 -6.83 9.58 15.10
C ARG A 123 -5.48 9.06 15.63
N ASN A 124 -4.90 8.07 14.96
CA ASN A 124 -3.59 7.50 15.28
C ASN A 124 -2.43 8.46 14.93
N GLY A 125 -2.67 9.47 14.09
CA GLY A 125 -1.65 10.39 13.60
C GLY A 125 -0.93 9.91 12.33
N GLY A 126 -1.40 8.82 11.72
CA GLY A 126 -0.78 8.17 10.56
C GLY A 126 -0.96 8.92 9.23
N VAL A 127 -0.64 8.27 8.12
CA VAL A 127 -0.84 8.80 6.76
C VAL A 127 -1.17 7.69 5.77
N VAL A 128 -2.08 7.97 4.83
CA VAL A 128 -2.38 7.12 3.68
C VAL A 128 -1.71 7.69 2.44
N GLN A 129 -0.76 6.96 1.89
CA GLN A 129 -0.08 7.28 0.65
C GLN A 129 -0.84 6.61 -0.50
N LEU A 130 -1.37 7.41 -1.41
CA LEU A 130 -2.21 6.94 -2.51
C LEU A 130 -1.40 6.24 -3.61
N THR A 131 -1.92 5.13 -4.14
CA THR A 131 -1.32 4.37 -5.24
C THR A 131 -1.96 4.61 -6.60
N MET A 132 -1.15 4.44 -7.65
CA MET A 132 -1.51 4.67 -9.05
C MET A 132 -1.72 3.36 -9.80
N LEU A 133 -2.34 2.37 -9.16
CA LEU A 133 -2.73 1.12 -9.80
C LEU A 133 -4.19 1.22 -10.25
N ALA A 134 -4.41 1.06 -11.56
CA ALA A 134 -5.69 1.40 -12.20
C ALA A 134 -6.91 0.70 -11.58
N ASP A 135 -6.79 -0.59 -11.25
CA ASP A 135 -7.86 -1.40 -10.65
C ASP A 135 -8.21 -0.94 -9.23
N TYR A 136 -7.34 -0.16 -8.57
CA TYR A 136 -7.58 0.40 -7.24
C TYR A 136 -8.10 1.84 -7.31
N LEU A 137 -8.06 2.47 -8.48
CA LEU A 137 -8.44 3.86 -8.71
C LEU A 137 -9.83 4.02 -9.35
N ARG A 138 -10.28 3.01 -10.08
CA ARG A 138 -11.61 3.01 -10.71
C ARG A 138 -12.07 1.60 -11.04
N GLU A 139 -13.39 1.42 -11.12
CA GLU A 139 -13.96 0.23 -11.71
C GLU A 139 -13.61 0.14 -13.20
N VAL A 140 -13.26 -1.06 -13.67
CA VAL A 140 -13.01 -1.35 -15.08
C VAL A 140 -14.35 -1.41 -15.82
N PRO A 141 -14.54 -0.60 -16.89
CA PRO A 141 -15.71 -0.74 -17.74
C PRO A 141 -15.83 -2.17 -18.28
N PRO A 142 -17.03 -2.80 -18.23
CA PRO A 142 -17.21 -4.16 -18.71
C PRO A 142 -16.77 -4.32 -20.17
N ASN A 143 -16.06 -5.41 -20.48
CA ASN A 143 -15.65 -5.73 -21.84
C ASN A 143 -15.82 -7.23 -22.08
N VAL A 144 -16.99 -7.60 -22.64
CA VAL A 144 -17.39 -8.99 -22.85
C VAL A 144 -16.37 -9.79 -23.67
N GLU A 145 -15.76 -9.17 -24.69
CA GLU A 145 -14.77 -9.84 -25.54
C GLU A 145 -13.48 -10.13 -24.77
N ARG A 146 -13.00 -9.14 -24.01
CA ARG A 146 -11.84 -9.29 -23.13
C ARG A 146 -12.09 -10.34 -22.05
N ASP A 147 -13.22 -10.23 -21.37
CA ASP A 147 -13.57 -11.10 -20.24
C ASP A 147 -13.70 -12.55 -20.71
N SER A 148 -14.31 -12.77 -21.87
CA SER A 148 -14.39 -14.09 -22.51
C SER A 148 -13.02 -14.63 -22.90
N ALA A 149 -12.14 -13.78 -23.44
CA ALA A 149 -10.79 -14.18 -23.84
C ALA A 149 -9.91 -14.53 -22.62
N ILE A 150 -9.99 -13.74 -21.54
CA ILE A 150 -9.27 -14.02 -20.28
C ILE A 150 -9.80 -15.29 -19.62
N ALA A 151 -11.12 -15.48 -19.58
CA ALA A 151 -11.71 -16.70 -19.02
C ALA A 151 -11.27 -17.95 -19.80
N ALA A 152 -11.27 -17.88 -21.14
CA ALA A 152 -10.78 -18.98 -21.99
C ALA A 152 -9.28 -19.25 -21.78
N LEU A 153 -8.47 -18.20 -21.60
CA LEU A 153 -7.05 -18.34 -21.29
C LEU A 153 -6.84 -19.04 -19.93
N ARG A 154 -7.52 -18.57 -18.89
CA ARG A 154 -7.46 -19.12 -17.52
C ARG A 154 -7.91 -20.57 -17.44
N ALA A 155 -8.96 -20.94 -18.17
CA ALA A 155 -9.49 -22.31 -18.18
C ALA A 155 -8.47 -23.35 -18.66
N ASN A 156 -7.44 -22.93 -19.41
CA ASN A 156 -6.39 -23.80 -19.93
C ASN A 156 -5.05 -23.67 -19.17
N MET A 157 -5.02 -22.89 -18.08
CA MET A 157 -3.83 -22.66 -17.28
C MET A 157 -3.87 -23.48 -15.98
N LYS A 158 -2.69 -23.94 -15.55
CA LYS A 158 -2.48 -24.44 -14.19
C LYS A 158 -2.64 -23.31 -13.18
N GLN A 159 -2.74 -23.64 -11.90
CA GLN A 159 -2.55 -22.63 -10.87
C GLN A 159 -1.09 -22.14 -10.89
N PHE A 160 -0.86 -20.87 -10.55
CA PHE A 160 0.43 -20.21 -10.76
C PHE A 160 1.57 -20.82 -9.95
N ASP A 161 1.26 -21.34 -8.77
CA ASP A 161 2.12 -22.10 -7.85
C ASP A 161 2.52 -23.48 -8.41
N GLU A 162 1.70 -24.07 -9.28
CA GLU A 162 1.97 -25.33 -9.97
C GLU A 162 2.70 -25.15 -11.32
N MET A 163 2.93 -23.90 -11.74
CA MET A 163 3.60 -23.60 -13.00
C MET A 163 5.13 -23.60 -12.88
N THR A 164 5.80 -24.16 -13.87
CA THR A 164 7.22 -23.91 -14.12
C THR A 164 7.48 -22.46 -14.52
N GLN A 165 8.72 -21.98 -14.39
CA GLN A 165 9.08 -20.61 -14.80
C GLN A 165 8.77 -20.32 -16.28
N GLU A 166 8.89 -21.33 -17.15
CA GLU A 166 8.58 -21.21 -18.57
C GLU A 166 7.07 -21.11 -18.83
N GLU A 167 6.26 -21.90 -18.11
CA GLU A 167 4.80 -21.79 -18.13
C GLU A 167 4.34 -20.43 -17.60
N GLN A 168 4.91 -19.93 -16.50
CA GLN A 168 4.62 -18.60 -15.98
C GLN A 168 4.98 -17.49 -16.97
N ARG A 169 6.13 -17.61 -17.66
CA ARG A 169 6.53 -16.66 -18.70
C ARG A 169 5.56 -16.68 -19.88
N SER A 170 5.18 -17.88 -20.33
CA SER A 170 4.22 -18.06 -21.41
C SER A 170 2.85 -17.50 -21.05
N ALA A 171 2.39 -17.72 -19.81
CA ALA A 171 1.17 -17.14 -19.28
C ALA A 171 1.22 -15.61 -19.27
N ARG A 172 2.31 -15.01 -18.75
CA ARG A 172 2.51 -13.55 -18.78
C ARG A 172 2.45 -12.99 -20.20
N ASN A 173 3.11 -13.65 -21.16
CA ASN A 173 3.08 -13.21 -22.56
C ASN A 173 1.67 -13.29 -23.15
N ALA A 174 0.93 -14.38 -22.91
CA ALA A 174 -0.45 -14.52 -23.39
C ALA A 174 -1.39 -13.46 -22.78
N TYR A 175 -1.24 -13.15 -21.49
CA TYR A 175 -1.95 -12.04 -20.86
C TYR A 175 -1.58 -10.69 -21.48
N GLN A 176 -0.30 -10.45 -21.78
CA GLN A 176 0.14 -9.23 -22.48
C GLN A 176 -0.49 -9.12 -23.88
N GLU A 177 -0.52 -10.19 -24.67
CA GLU A 177 -1.17 -10.19 -25.98
C GLU A 177 -2.66 -9.86 -25.89
N LEU A 178 -3.37 -10.41 -24.91
CA LEU A 178 -4.76 -10.06 -24.66
C LEU A 178 -4.93 -8.60 -24.23
N ASN A 179 -4.05 -8.08 -23.38
CA ASN A 179 -4.09 -6.68 -22.96
C ASN A 179 -3.81 -5.71 -24.12
N ILE A 180 -2.96 -6.10 -25.08
CA ILE A 180 -2.73 -5.32 -26.32
C ILE A 180 -3.96 -5.37 -27.22
N LYS A 181 -4.57 -6.54 -27.37
CA LYS A 181 -5.73 -6.76 -28.24
C LYS A 181 -7.00 -6.11 -27.71
N TYR A 182 -7.18 -6.14 -26.38
CA TYR A 182 -8.34 -5.60 -25.68
C TYR A 182 -7.87 -4.65 -24.58
N PRO A 183 -7.39 -3.45 -24.95
CA PRO A 183 -6.92 -2.50 -23.96
C PRO A 183 -8.06 -2.06 -23.06
N THR A 184 -7.81 -2.04 -21.76
CA THR A 184 -8.68 -1.38 -20.80
C THR A 184 -8.43 0.12 -20.89
N PRO A 185 -9.45 1.00 -20.92
CA PRO A 185 -9.25 2.44 -20.79
C PRO A 185 -8.35 2.72 -19.57
N ALA A 186 -7.38 3.62 -19.65
CA ALA A 186 -6.48 3.83 -18.51
C ALA A 186 -7.21 4.49 -17.33
N ALA A 187 -6.72 4.31 -16.11
CA ALA A 187 -7.01 5.29 -15.06
C ALA A 187 -6.27 6.60 -15.40
N THR A 188 -6.73 7.72 -14.85
CA THR A 188 -6.22 9.06 -15.17
C THR A 188 -5.88 9.82 -13.89
N VAL A 189 -5.21 10.97 -14.03
CA VAL A 189 -4.86 11.83 -12.89
C VAL A 189 -6.09 12.35 -12.13
N GLU A 190 -7.23 12.49 -12.80
CA GLU A 190 -8.49 12.86 -12.16
C GLU A 190 -8.94 11.79 -11.16
N HIS A 191 -8.80 10.50 -11.50
CA HIS A 191 -9.14 9.40 -10.58
C HIS A 191 -8.24 9.42 -9.34
N VAL A 192 -6.94 9.70 -9.51
CA VAL A 192 -6.01 9.91 -8.40
C VAL A 192 -6.50 11.05 -7.49
N ALA A 193 -6.87 12.18 -8.08
CA ALA A 193 -7.32 13.33 -7.34
C ALA A 193 -8.69 13.11 -6.67
N ASP A 194 -9.59 12.30 -7.23
CA ASP A 194 -10.87 11.92 -6.61
C ASP A 194 -10.66 11.15 -5.30
N HIS A 195 -9.71 10.22 -5.30
CA HIS A 195 -9.33 9.50 -4.09
C HIS A 195 -8.61 10.42 -3.08
N ILE A 196 -7.75 11.35 -3.51
CA ILE A 196 -7.14 12.36 -2.62
C ILE A 196 -8.22 13.22 -1.96
N ASP A 197 -9.16 13.76 -2.75
CA ASP A 197 -10.26 14.59 -2.26
C ASP A 197 -11.10 13.85 -1.20
N HIS A 198 -11.40 12.58 -1.46
CA HIS A 198 -12.16 11.76 -0.52
C HIS A 198 -11.40 11.46 0.77
N ILE A 199 -10.12 11.08 0.69
CA ILE A 199 -9.28 10.84 1.88
C ILE A 199 -9.19 12.13 2.71
N ILE A 200 -9.01 13.29 2.07
CA ILE A 200 -8.97 14.59 2.77
C ILE A 200 -10.31 14.89 3.43
N LYS A 201 -11.43 14.62 2.77
CA LYS A 201 -12.77 14.79 3.33
C LYS A 201 -13.00 13.94 4.58
N VAL A 202 -12.44 12.73 4.65
CA VAL A 202 -12.68 11.76 5.73
C VAL A 202 -11.64 11.84 6.85
N ALA A 203 -10.35 11.90 6.48
CA ALA A 203 -9.22 11.84 7.40
C ALA A 203 -8.55 13.22 7.62
N GLY A 204 -8.74 14.18 6.72
CA GLY A 204 -8.09 15.49 6.77
C GLY A 204 -6.78 15.57 5.98
N ILE A 205 -6.39 16.81 5.65
CA ILE A 205 -5.22 17.10 4.80
C ILE A 205 -3.88 16.61 5.38
N ASP A 206 -3.80 16.38 6.69
CA ASP A 206 -2.58 15.95 7.39
C ASP A 206 -2.31 14.44 7.32
N HIS A 207 -3.20 13.69 6.64
CA HIS A 207 -3.26 12.22 6.65
C HIS A 207 -3.33 11.59 5.27
N VAL A 208 -3.00 12.35 4.22
CA VAL A 208 -2.91 11.89 2.83
C VAL A 208 -1.53 12.17 2.25
N GLY A 209 -1.08 11.35 1.31
CA GLY A 209 0.03 11.66 0.43
C GLY A 209 0.09 10.73 -0.79
N ILE A 210 1.29 10.50 -1.34
CA ILE A 210 1.50 9.84 -2.63
C ILE A 210 2.50 8.68 -2.51
N GLY A 211 2.10 7.50 -2.99
CA GLY A 211 2.89 6.28 -3.11
C GLY A 211 2.66 5.62 -4.46
N CYS A 212 3.36 6.10 -5.50
CA CYS A 212 3.03 5.84 -6.90
C CYS A 212 3.04 4.37 -7.34
N ASP A 213 3.73 3.49 -6.60
CA ASP A 213 3.90 2.07 -6.96
C ASP A 213 4.56 1.84 -8.33
N PHE A 214 5.38 2.80 -8.78
CA PHE A 214 6.19 2.65 -9.99
C PHE A 214 7.11 1.43 -9.89
N ASP A 215 7.32 0.74 -11.01
CA ASP A 215 8.05 -0.53 -11.11
C ASP A 215 7.42 -1.70 -10.31
N GLY A 216 6.38 -1.46 -9.50
CA GLY A 216 5.59 -2.46 -8.76
C GLY A 216 4.22 -2.79 -9.39
N GLY A 217 3.80 -2.03 -10.39
CA GLY A 217 2.53 -2.21 -11.11
C GLY A 217 1.70 -0.93 -11.24
N GLY A 218 2.09 0.12 -10.52
CA GLY A 218 1.55 1.46 -10.67
C GLY A 218 1.98 2.14 -11.96
N GLY A 219 1.24 3.18 -12.31
CA GLY A 219 1.35 3.92 -13.56
C GLY A 219 -0.01 4.06 -14.21
N ILE A 220 -0.35 5.29 -14.60
CA ILE A 220 -1.65 5.63 -15.19
C ILE A 220 -1.46 6.56 -16.40
N GLU A 221 -2.53 6.82 -17.15
CA GLU A 221 -2.46 7.81 -18.21
C GLU A 221 -2.17 9.20 -17.65
N GLY A 222 -1.10 9.81 -18.16
CA GLY A 222 -0.59 11.08 -17.70
C GLY A 222 0.25 11.01 -16.43
N VAL A 223 0.44 9.84 -15.81
CA VAL A 223 1.44 9.62 -14.75
C VAL A 223 2.02 8.22 -14.91
N PHE A 224 2.70 7.98 -16.03
CA PHE A 224 3.24 6.66 -16.35
C PHE A 224 4.48 6.35 -15.50
N ASP A 225 5.34 7.35 -15.29
CA ASP A 225 6.58 7.22 -14.52
C ASP A 225 6.92 8.50 -13.72
N ALA A 226 8.06 8.47 -13.04
CA ALA A 226 8.54 9.55 -12.19
C ALA A 226 8.74 10.90 -12.91
N SER A 227 8.82 10.94 -14.25
CA SER A 227 8.92 12.18 -15.03
C SER A 227 7.59 12.92 -15.16
N GLU A 228 6.47 12.23 -15.00
CA GLU A 228 5.12 12.76 -15.23
C GLU A 228 4.37 13.10 -13.93
N VAL A 229 4.96 12.83 -12.76
CA VAL A 229 4.35 13.06 -11.43
C VAL A 229 3.88 14.50 -11.19
N MET A 230 4.43 15.46 -11.94
CA MET A 230 3.98 16.86 -11.90
C MET A 230 2.54 17.05 -12.39
N ASN A 231 2.00 16.12 -13.18
CA ASN A 231 0.62 16.17 -13.63
C ASN A 231 -0.37 16.07 -12.46
N ILE A 232 0.01 15.38 -11.37
CA ILE A 232 -0.78 15.35 -10.11
C ILE A 232 -0.85 16.75 -9.51
N THR A 233 0.28 17.45 -9.41
CA THR A 233 0.31 18.83 -8.90
C THR A 233 -0.55 19.75 -9.77
N ILE A 234 -0.48 19.61 -11.10
CA ILE A 234 -1.30 20.39 -12.02
C ILE A 234 -2.80 20.14 -11.74
N GLU A 235 -3.20 18.89 -11.55
CA GLU A 235 -4.58 18.55 -11.23
C GLU A 235 -5.02 19.08 -9.87
N LEU A 236 -4.19 18.95 -8.82
CA LEU A 236 -4.47 19.53 -7.51
C LEU A 236 -4.62 21.05 -7.58
N VAL A 237 -3.78 21.77 -8.34
CA VAL A 237 -3.93 23.21 -8.53
C VAL A 237 -5.25 23.55 -9.23
N LYS A 238 -5.64 22.80 -10.27
CA LYS A 238 -6.94 23.00 -10.94
C LYS A 238 -8.12 22.81 -9.98
N ARG A 239 -8.01 21.89 -9.03
CA ARG A 239 -9.00 21.63 -7.97
C ARG A 239 -8.97 22.65 -6.82
N GLY A 240 -8.04 23.60 -6.85
CA GLY A 240 -7.98 24.71 -5.89
C GLY A 240 -7.09 24.47 -4.67
N TYR A 241 -6.26 23.42 -4.68
CA TYR A 241 -5.28 23.20 -3.62
C TYR A 241 -4.20 24.29 -3.63
N ASN A 242 -3.89 24.82 -2.45
CA ASN A 242 -2.80 25.78 -2.28
C ASN A 242 -1.44 25.09 -2.06
N GLU A 243 -0.37 25.87 -2.18
CA GLU A 243 1.02 25.40 -2.04
C GLU A 243 1.27 24.61 -0.75
N ASN A 244 0.78 25.11 0.40
CA ASN A 244 0.97 24.44 1.69
C ASN A 244 0.26 23.08 1.76
N GLN A 245 -0.91 22.95 1.14
CA GLN A 245 -1.64 21.67 1.09
C GLN A 245 -0.91 20.68 0.17
N ILE A 246 -0.41 21.15 -0.97
CA ILE A 246 0.35 20.34 -1.93
C ILE A 246 1.66 19.86 -1.30
N GLU A 247 2.36 20.70 -0.53
CA GLU A 247 3.57 20.32 0.20
C GLU A 247 3.30 19.19 1.22
N LYS A 248 2.17 19.28 1.95
CA LYS A 248 1.75 18.22 2.87
C LYS A 248 1.56 16.89 2.15
N ILE A 249 0.81 16.89 1.04
CA ILE A 249 0.53 15.71 0.21
C ILE A 249 1.82 15.10 -0.36
N TRP A 250 2.75 15.91 -0.87
CA TRP A 250 3.97 15.41 -1.51
C TRP A 250 5.01 14.80 -0.57
N GLY A 251 4.83 14.92 0.74
CA GLY A 251 5.72 14.27 1.70
C GLY A 251 5.77 14.94 3.06
N GLY A 252 5.26 16.16 3.23
CA GLY A 252 5.21 16.83 4.52
C GLY A 252 4.55 15.95 5.61
N ASN A 253 3.45 15.28 5.25
CA ASN A 253 2.74 14.37 6.14
C ASN A 253 3.54 13.11 6.49
N LEU A 254 4.20 12.48 5.50
CA LEU A 254 5.04 11.31 5.75
C LEU A 254 6.23 11.66 6.65
N ILE A 255 6.89 12.80 6.41
CA ILE A 255 8.03 13.24 7.21
C ILE A 255 7.59 13.60 8.64
N ARG A 256 6.39 14.13 8.84
CA ARG A 256 5.79 14.30 10.17
C ARG A 256 5.63 12.95 10.87
N VAL A 257 4.95 11.99 10.23
CA VAL A 257 4.76 10.63 10.75
C VAL A 257 6.08 9.98 11.13
N PHE A 258 7.07 10.05 10.24
CA PHE A 258 8.36 9.43 10.48
C PHE A 258 9.09 10.04 11.70
N LYS A 259 9.03 11.36 11.89
CA LYS A 259 9.58 12.02 13.09
C LYS A 259 8.85 11.58 14.37
N GLU A 260 7.53 11.46 14.33
CA GLU A 260 6.72 11.01 15.47
C GLU A 260 7.05 9.57 15.85
N VAL A 261 7.20 8.67 14.87
CA VAL A 261 7.61 7.27 15.06
C VAL A 261 8.98 7.20 15.74
N GLN A 262 9.96 7.99 15.29
CA GLN A 262 11.26 8.08 15.95
C GLN A 262 11.19 8.65 17.37
N ALA A 263 10.28 9.60 17.62
CA ALA A 263 10.09 10.16 18.95
C ALA A 263 9.47 9.13 19.92
N VAL A 264 8.52 8.32 19.46
CA VAL A 264 7.94 7.21 20.23
C VAL A 264 9.01 6.17 20.55
N ALA A 265 9.81 5.76 19.57
CA ALA A 265 10.92 4.82 19.77
C ALA A 265 11.88 5.28 20.88
N LYS A 266 12.30 6.55 20.85
CA LYS A 266 13.15 7.14 21.91
C LYS A 266 12.52 7.05 23.30
N LYS A 267 11.20 7.28 23.42
CA LYS A 267 10.49 7.19 24.69
C LYS A 267 10.44 5.75 25.20
N ILE A 268 10.13 4.79 24.33
CA ILE A 268 10.08 3.36 24.68
C ILE A 268 11.46 2.88 25.13
N GLN A 269 12.51 3.20 24.37
CA GLN A 269 13.88 2.80 24.70
C GLN A 269 14.37 3.41 26.02
N ALA A 270 13.96 4.65 26.35
CA ALA A 270 14.31 5.29 27.61
C ALA A 270 13.57 4.72 28.84
N GLN A 271 12.42 4.07 28.65
CA GLN A 271 11.66 3.42 29.72
C GLN A 271 12.15 2.00 30.05
N ASN A 272 12.93 1.41 29.13
CA ASN A 272 13.49 0.06 29.26
C ASN A 272 14.94 0.06 29.77
N ILE A 273 15.47 1.22 30.20
CA ILE A 273 16.76 1.42 30.87
C ILE A 273 16.49 1.72 32.34
#